data_AF-A0A947KJC9-F1
#
_entry.id   AF-A0A947KJC9-F1
#
_cell.length_a   1.000
_cell.length_b   1.000
_cell.length_c   1.000
_cell.angle_alpha   90.00
_cell.angle_beta   90.00
_cell.angle_gamma   90.00
#
_symmetry.space_group_name_H-M   'P 1'
#
loop_
_entity.id
_entity.type
_entity.pdbx_description
1 polymer ?
#
loop_
_entity_poly.entity_id
_entity_poly.type
_entity_poly.pdbx_seq_one_letter_code
_entity_poly.pdbx_strand_id
1 'polypeptide(L)'
;MNFNFNINEVYPGSKARIYTIRYKNEDKSEFRKFLEDFSGNPEIDQITHRLQNITERYGLRDDWFRQESRNPKIGRILLDSGLLRLFCIRWENDIIILGYGGEKDPKKPKLIDNPDLMTIVNKLETVYDQISYYIKRNGLTIREFLELEGK
;
A
#
# COMPACT_ATOMS: atom_id res chain seq x y z
N MET A 1 1.25 -22.30 -4.49
CA MET A 1 1.97 -21.52 -3.46
C MET A 1 0.89 -20.95 -2.57
N ASN A 2 0.92 -21.22 -1.27
CA ASN A 2 -0.10 -20.69 -0.36
C ASN A 2 0.44 -19.41 0.24
N PHE A 3 -0.14 -18.27 -0.13
CA PHE A 3 0.17 -17.00 0.52
C PHE A 3 -0.33 -17.04 1.97
N ASN A 4 0.40 -16.41 2.88
CA ASN A 4 -0.04 -16.19 4.26
C ASN A 4 -0.90 -14.91 4.39
N PHE A 5 -1.23 -14.28 3.28
CA PHE A 5 -2.12 -13.13 3.16
C PHE A 5 -3.14 -13.38 2.05
N ASN A 6 -4.14 -12.50 2.00
CA ASN A 6 -5.01 -12.30 0.84
C ASN A 6 -4.94 -10.82 0.44
N ILE A 7 -5.25 -10.51 -0.81
CA ILE A 7 -5.38 -9.13 -1.30
C ILE A 7 -6.85 -8.79 -1.45
N ASN A 8 -7.31 -7.70 -0.82
CA ASN A 8 -8.71 -7.31 -0.81
C ASN A 8 -8.88 -5.94 -1.44
N GLU A 9 -9.87 -5.78 -2.32
CA GLU A 9 -10.21 -4.48 -2.90
C GLU A 9 -10.85 -3.59 -1.83
N VAL A 10 -10.41 -2.32 -1.76
CA VAL A 10 -10.92 -1.32 -0.80
C VAL A 10 -11.56 -0.13 -1.51
N TYR A 11 -10.99 0.33 -2.62
CA TYR A 11 -11.62 1.34 -3.47
C TYR A 11 -11.65 0.83 -4.90
N PRO A 12 -12.83 0.42 -5.40
CA PRO A 12 -13.02 0.34 -6.84
C PRO A 12 -12.98 1.77 -7.41
N GLY A 13 -12.47 1.93 -8.61
CA GLY A 13 -12.35 3.26 -9.22
C GLY A 13 -12.12 3.21 -10.71
N SER A 14 -12.57 4.25 -11.41
CA SER A 14 -12.47 4.36 -12.86
C SER A 14 -11.07 4.76 -13.35
N LYS A 15 -10.26 5.40 -12.49
CA LYS A 15 -8.88 5.82 -12.80
C LYS A 15 -7.82 4.91 -12.19
N ALA A 16 -8.09 4.37 -11.00
CA ALA A 16 -7.23 3.41 -10.34
C ALA A 16 -8.05 2.56 -9.36
N ARG A 17 -7.64 1.31 -9.17
CA ARG A 17 -8.18 0.39 -8.19
C ARG A 17 -7.21 0.24 -7.04
N ILE A 18 -7.74 0.33 -5.82
CA ILE A 18 -6.95 0.25 -4.59
C ILE A 18 -7.30 -1.03 -3.88
N TYR A 19 -6.26 -1.79 -3.55
CA TYR A 19 -6.33 -3.01 -2.77
C TYR A 19 -5.57 -2.83 -1.45
N THR A 20 -5.69 -3.79 -0.55
CA THR A 20 -4.93 -3.86 0.70
C THR A 20 -4.56 -5.30 1.02
N ILE A 21 -3.46 -5.47 1.76
CA ILE A 21 -3.06 -6.77 2.30
C ILE A 21 -3.89 -7.09 3.56
N ARG A 22 -4.31 -8.34 3.71
CA ARG A 22 -4.81 -8.90 4.98
C ARG A 22 -4.09 -10.22 5.25
N TYR A 23 -3.36 -10.32 6.35
CA TYR A 23 -2.72 -11.57 6.76
C TYR A 23 -3.77 -12.58 7.27
N LYS A 24 -3.58 -13.87 6.98
CA LYS A 24 -4.58 -14.92 7.25
C LYS A 24 -4.83 -15.15 8.74
N ASN A 25 -3.85 -14.83 9.59
CA ASN A 25 -3.94 -14.89 11.04
C ASN A 25 -4.46 -13.58 11.66
N GLU A 26 -4.92 -12.63 10.85
CA GLU A 26 -5.43 -11.34 11.30
C GLU A 26 -6.87 -11.11 10.80
N ASP A 27 -7.68 -10.52 11.66
CA ASP A 27 -9.10 -10.24 11.35
C ASP A 27 -9.25 -9.02 10.43
N LYS A 28 -8.29 -8.10 10.45
CA LYS A 28 -8.35 -6.81 9.76
C LYS A 28 -7.23 -6.71 8.73
N SER A 29 -7.51 -6.05 7.61
CA SER A 29 -6.48 -5.69 6.65
C SER A 29 -5.52 -4.67 7.23
N GLU A 30 -4.31 -4.62 6.67
CA GLU A 30 -3.30 -3.62 7.01
C GLU A 30 -3.86 -2.19 6.91
N PHE A 31 -4.55 -1.85 5.82
CA PHE A 31 -5.15 -0.52 5.71
C PHE A 31 -6.24 -0.26 6.76
N ARG A 32 -7.05 -1.26 7.10
CA ARG A 32 -8.08 -1.10 8.14
C ARG A 32 -7.46 -0.86 9.52
N LYS A 33 -6.41 -1.61 9.88
CA LYS A 33 -5.68 -1.39 11.13
C LYS A 33 -5.11 0.03 11.17
N PHE A 34 -4.50 0.47 10.06
CA PHE A 34 -3.95 1.83 9.96
C PHE A 34 -5.00 2.91 10.21
N LEU A 35 -6.18 2.80 9.60
CA LEU A 35 -7.26 3.77 9.84
C LEU A 35 -7.73 3.79 11.29
N GLU A 36 -7.78 2.64 11.97
CA GLU A 36 -8.24 2.55 13.36
C GLU A 36 -7.21 3.09 14.34
N ASP A 37 -5.95 2.70 14.20
CA ASP A 37 -4.85 3.11 15.09
C ASP A 37 -4.60 4.62 15.04
N PHE A 38 -4.94 5.25 13.91
CA PHE A 38 -4.79 6.70 13.70
C PHE A 38 -6.14 7.44 13.56
N SER A 39 -7.25 6.85 14.02
CA SER A 39 -8.63 7.36 13.80
C SER A 39 -8.95 8.78 14.32
N GLY A 40 -8.06 9.40 15.10
CA GLY A 40 -8.16 10.81 15.52
C GLY A 40 -7.07 11.72 14.93
N ASN A 41 -6.18 11.20 14.09
CA ASN A 41 -5.10 11.97 13.48
C ASN A 41 -5.67 12.78 12.28
N PRO A 42 -5.50 14.12 12.26
CA PRO A 42 -6.05 14.97 11.19
C PRO A 42 -5.47 14.66 9.79
N GLU A 43 -4.34 13.96 9.72
CA GLU A 43 -3.75 13.52 8.45
C GLU A 43 -4.54 12.37 7.78
N ILE A 44 -5.41 11.66 8.52
CA ILE A 44 -6.25 10.59 7.95
C ILE A 44 -7.24 11.12 6.92
N ASP A 45 -7.80 12.31 7.13
CA ASP A 45 -8.69 12.94 6.16
C ASP A 45 -7.94 13.30 4.88
N GLN A 46 -6.70 13.78 5.00
CA GLN A 46 -5.84 14.08 3.85
C GLN A 46 -5.50 12.80 3.07
N ILE A 47 -5.18 11.70 3.77
CA ILE A 47 -4.94 10.40 3.15
C ILE A 47 -6.19 9.92 2.41
N THR A 48 -7.34 9.91 3.07
CA THR A 48 -8.60 9.42 2.49
C THR A 48 -8.99 10.24 1.27
N HIS A 49 -8.89 11.57 1.35
CA HIS A 49 -9.14 12.46 0.22
C HIS A 49 -8.14 12.22 -0.93
N ARG A 50 -6.86 11.94 -0.63
CA ARG A 50 -5.86 11.59 -1.65
C ARG A 50 -6.23 10.28 -2.35
N LEU A 51 -6.61 9.25 -1.60
CA LEU A 51 -7.01 7.94 -2.15
C LEU A 51 -8.25 8.06 -3.04
N GLN A 52 -9.28 8.82 -2.63
CA GLN A 52 -10.46 9.08 -3.46
C GLN A 52 -10.13 9.82 -4.77
N ASN A 53 -9.22 10.79 -4.70
CA ASN A 53 -8.79 11.52 -5.89
C ASN A 53 -7.96 10.63 -6.83
N ILE A 54 -7.17 9.71 -6.29
CA ILE A 54 -6.45 8.68 -7.06
C ILE A 54 -7.47 7.81 -7.80
N THR A 55 -8.52 7.32 -7.13
CA THR A 55 -9.46 6.36 -7.73
C THR A 55 -10.38 6.98 -8.76
N GLU A 56 -10.85 8.22 -8.54
CA GLU A 56 -11.91 8.80 -9.36
C GLU A 56 -11.48 9.87 -10.34
N ARG A 57 -10.40 10.62 -10.05
CA ARG A 57 -10.11 11.85 -10.80
C ARG A 57 -8.81 11.80 -11.57
N TYR A 58 -7.71 11.47 -10.90
CA TYR A 58 -6.36 11.74 -11.43
C TYR A 58 -5.53 10.48 -11.69
N GLY A 59 -5.92 9.32 -11.17
CA GLY A 59 -5.11 8.11 -11.26
C GLY A 59 -3.82 8.21 -10.43
N LEU A 60 -2.85 7.32 -10.72
CA LEU A 60 -1.59 7.23 -9.97
C LEU A 60 -0.52 8.22 -10.47
N ARG A 61 -0.74 9.53 -10.25
CA ARG A 61 0.26 10.56 -10.58
C ARG A 61 1.56 10.38 -9.79
N ASP A 62 2.71 10.49 -10.45
CA ASP A 62 4.01 10.26 -9.81
C ASP A 62 4.33 11.21 -8.65
N ASP A 63 3.88 12.46 -8.73
CA ASP A 63 4.06 13.47 -7.68
C ASP A 63 3.22 13.22 -6.42
N TRP A 64 2.38 12.19 -6.40
CA TRP A 64 1.60 11.77 -5.23
C TRP A 64 2.19 10.60 -4.48
N PHE A 65 3.38 10.16 -4.89
CA PHE A 65 4.09 9.06 -4.27
C PHE A 65 5.54 9.45 -4.00
N ARG A 66 6.10 8.80 -2.98
CA ARG A 66 7.54 8.84 -2.75
C ARG A 66 8.06 7.42 -2.64
N GLN A 67 9.11 7.11 -3.41
CA GLN A 67 9.82 5.84 -3.29
C GLN A 67 10.52 5.77 -1.93
N GLU A 68 10.39 4.63 -1.26
CA GLU A 68 10.90 4.40 0.11
C GLU A 68 11.65 3.06 0.22
N SER A 69 11.92 2.40 -0.91
CA SER A 69 12.63 1.12 -1.03
C SER A 69 13.55 1.14 -2.26
N ARG A 70 14.50 0.19 -2.35
CA ARG A 70 15.25 -0.07 -3.59
C ARG A 70 14.34 -0.56 -4.72
N ASN A 71 13.25 -1.25 -4.38
CA ASN A 71 12.22 -1.59 -5.33
C ASN A 71 11.41 -0.33 -5.67
N PRO A 72 11.42 0.15 -6.95
CA PRO A 72 10.74 1.38 -7.34
C PRO A 72 9.21 1.29 -7.22
N LYS A 73 8.67 0.08 -7.12
CA LYS A 73 7.24 -0.16 -6.92
C LYS A 73 6.82 0.09 -5.48
N ILE A 74 7.74 0.18 -4.53
CA ILE A 74 7.43 0.32 -3.11
C ILE A 74 7.72 1.74 -2.65
N GLY A 75 6.70 2.34 -2.04
CA GLY A 75 6.75 3.72 -1.61
C GLY A 75 5.65 4.03 -0.62
N ARG A 76 5.34 5.31 -0.51
CA ARG A 76 4.24 5.82 0.31
C ARG A 76 3.42 6.85 -0.45
N ILE A 77 2.20 7.06 0.04
CA ILE A 77 1.39 8.21 -0.35
C ILE A 77 2.10 9.49 0.12
N LEU A 78 2.21 10.47 -0.77
CA LEU A 78 2.72 11.80 -0.45
C LEU A 78 1.55 12.69 -0.01
N LEU A 79 1.69 13.23 1.21
CA LEU A 79 0.80 14.25 1.75
C LEU A 79 1.47 15.62 1.63
N ASP A 80 0.65 16.66 1.64
CA ASP A 80 1.13 18.05 1.49
C ASP A 80 1.89 18.49 2.75
N SER A 81 1.55 17.92 3.91
CA SER A 81 2.22 18.14 5.19
C SER A 81 2.03 16.94 6.12
N GLY A 82 2.78 16.91 7.22
CA GLY A 82 2.60 15.92 8.28
C GLY A 82 3.64 14.79 8.31
N LEU A 83 3.48 13.91 9.29
CA LEU A 83 4.43 12.85 9.62
C LEU A 83 3.85 11.45 9.42
N LEU A 84 2.54 11.34 9.21
CA LEU A 84 1.86 10.08 8.98
C LEU A 84 2.19 9.55 7.58
N ARG A 85 2.50 8.26 7.51
CA ARG A 85 2.89 7.58 6.28
C ARG A 85 2.00 6.38 6.06
N LEU A 86 1.34 6.34 4.91
CA LEU A 86 0.70 5.12 4.41
C LEU A 86 1.58 4.54 3.31
N PHE A 87 2.11 3.34 3.53
CA PHE A 87 2.97 2.67 2.55
C PHE A 87 2.16 1.83 1.57
N CYS A 88 2.71 1.64 0.37
CA CYS A 88 2.02 0.97 -0.72
C CYS A 88 2.97 0.34 -1.73
N ILE A 89 2.44 -0.61 -2.48
CA ILE A 89 3.00 -1.15 -3.73
C ILE A 89 2.24 -0.52 -4.90
N ARG A 90 2.93 0.26 -5.76
CA ARG A 90 2.42 0.79 -7.03
C ARG A 90 2.66 -0.24 -8.14
N TRP A 91 1.78 -1.22 -8.30
CA TRP A 91 2.04 -2.36 -9.20
C TRP A 91 2.04 -1.95 -10.67
N GLU A 92 0.97 -1.29 -11.10
CA GLU A 92 0.77 -0.75 -12.45
C GLU A 92 0.38 0.73 -12.38
N ASN A 93 0.04 1.34 -13.52
CA ASN A 93 -0.36 2.74 -13.60
C ASN A 93 -1.76 3.02 -13.01
N ASP A 94 -2.53 1.97 -12.72
CA ASP A 94 -3.90 2.01 -12.20
C ASP A 94 -4.16 1.00 -11.06
N ILE A 95 -3.12 0.30 -10.57
CA ILE A 95 -3.26 -0.67 -9.46
C ILE A 95 -2.28 -0.34 -8.35
N ILE A 96 -2.82 -0.15 -7.15
CA ILE A 96 -2.06 0.06 -5.92
C ILE A 96 -2.53 -0.91 -4.84
N ILE A 97 -1.58 -1.47 -4.09
CA ILE A 97 -1.84 -2.33 -2.93
C ILE A 97 -1.32 -1.60 -1.69
N LEU A 98 -2.23 -1.20 -0.81
CA LEU A 98 -1.93 -0.55 0.46
C LEU A 98 -1.41 -1.56 1.48
N GLY A 99 -0.37 -1.15 2.18
CA GLY A 99 0.09 -1.79 3.41
C GLY A 99 -0.44 -1.05 4.63
N TYR A 100 0.25 -1.25 5.74
CA TYR A 100 0.07 -0.48 6.95
C TYR A 100 0.87 0.83 6.83
N GLY A 101 0.92 1.58 7.92
CA GLY A 101 1.57 2.87 7.97
C GLY A 101 2.10 3.22 9.35
N GLY A 102 2.53 4.44 9.54
CA GLY A 102 2.95 4.90 10.85
C GLY A 102 3.40 6.35 10.83
N GLU A 103 3.52 6.92 12.01
CA GLU A 103 4.04 8.26 12.19
C GLU A 103 5.57 8.21 12.22
N LYS A 104 6.21 9.05 11.42
CA LYS A 104 7.67 9.16 11.43
C LYS A 104 8.12 10.10 12.52
N ASP A 105 9.22 9.73 13.18
CA ASP A 105 9.87 10.60 14.14
C ASP A 105 10.40 11.88 13.43
N PRO A 106 9.96 13.09 13.85
CA PRO A 106 10.38 14.34 13.22
C PRO A 106 11.89 14.60 13.37
N LYS A 107 12.55 13.97 14.36
CA LYS A 107 14.00 14.09 14.58
C LYS A 107 14.82 13.17 13.66
N LYS A 108 14.16 12.25 12.95
CA LYS A 108 14.80 11.20 12.15
C LYS A 108 14.46 11.38 10.68
N PRO A 109 15.18 12.24 9.94
CA PRO A 109 14.77 12.65 8.60
C PRO A 109 14.86 11.52 7.56
N LYS A 110 15.66 10.47 7.77
CA LYS A 110 15.74 9.34 6.85
C LYS A 110 14.85 8.20 7.32
N LEU A 111 14.28 7.45 6.38
CA LEU A 111 13.42 6.31 6.72
C LEU A 111 14.19 5.22 7.47
N ILE A 112 15.45 4.97 7.10
CA ILE A 112 16.30 3.95 7.73
C ILE A 112 16.48 4.14 9.25
N ASP A 113 16.34 5.38 9.73
CA ASP A 113 16.45 5.71 11.16
C ASP A 113 15.15 5.36 11.94
N ASN A 114 14.06 5.01 11.22
CA ASN A 114 12.75 4.65 11.75
C ASN A 114 12.50 3.13 11.56
N PRO A 115 13.03 2.27 12.44
CA PRO A 115 13.03 0.81 12.25
C PRO A 115 11.62 0.23 12.11
N ASP A 116 10.63 0.72 12.86
CA ASP A 116 9.24 0.23 12.76
C ASP A 116 8.64 0.47 11.38
N LEU A 117 8.94 1.64 10.78
CA LEU A 117 8.51 1.95 9.41
C LEU A 117 9.26 1.10 8.38
N MET A 118 10.55 0.85 8.61
CA MET A 118 11.33 -0.07 7.76
C MET A 118 10.79 -1.50 7.81
N THR A 119 10.32 -1.98 8.96
CA THR A 119 9.67 -3.29 9.06
C THR A 119 8.43 -3.37 8.18
N ILE A 120 7.63 -2.31 8.09
CA ILE A 120 6.46 -2.25 7.20
C ILE A 120 6.90 -2.31 5.74
N VAL A 121 7.93 -1.54 5.35
CA VAL A 121 8.46 -1.55 3.98
C VAL A 121 9.00 -2.94 3.59
N ASN A 122 9.75 -3.59 4.48
CA ASN A 122 10.29 -4.94 4.24
C ASN A 122 9.17 -6.00 4.09
N LYS A 123 8.07 -5.86 4.83
CA LYS A 123 6.89 -6.71 4.64
C LYS A 123 6.27 -6.50 3.25
N LEU A 124 6.18 -5.26 2.77
CA LEU A 124 5.69 -4.96 1.42
C LEU A 124 6.61 -5.52 0.33
N GLU A 125 7.94 -5.47 0.53
CA GLU A 125 8.91 -6.12 -0.37
C GLU A 125 8.65 -7.62 -0.45
N THR A 126 8.46 -8.27 0.70
CA THR A 126 8.15 -9.71 0.76
C THR A 126 6.86 -10.04 0.02
N VAL A 127 5.79 -9.26 0.21
CA VAL A 127 4.51 -9.45 -0.49
C VAL A 127 4.69 -9.26 -1.99
N TYR A 128 5.38 -8.20 -2.41
CA TYR A 128 5.65 -7.93 -3.82
C TYR A 128 6.41 -9.08 -4.48
N ASP A 129 7.47 -9.58 -3.84
CA ASP A 129 8.29 -10.66 -4.38
C ASP A 129 7.51 -11.96 -4.51
N GLN A 130 6.67 -12.29 -3.51
CA GLN A 130 5.83 -13.49 -3.54
C GLN A 130 4.79 -13.43 -4.67
N ILE A 131 4.09 -12.31 -4.83
CA ILE A 131 3.11 -12.12 -5.91
C ILE A 131 3.82 -12.13 -7.27
N SER A 132 4.93 -11.40 -7.41
CA SER A 132 5.70 -11.30 -8.66
C SER A 132 6.22 -12.66 -9.12
N TYR A 133 6.75 -13.45 -8.17
CA TYR A 133 7.21 -14.80 -8.45
C TYR A 133 6.06 -15.72 -8.92
N TYR A 134 4.91 -15.66 -8.24
CA TYR A 134 3.74 -16.45 -8.61
C TYR A 134 3.21 -16.09 -9.99
N ILE A 135 3.02 -14.80 -10.27
CA ILE A 135 2.57 -14.29 -11.57
C ILE A 135 3.50 -14.75 -12.68
N LYS A 136 4.82 -14.53 -12.51
CA LYS A 136 5.84 -14.94 -13.48
C LYS A 136 5.85 -16.45 -13.73
N ARG A 137 5.77 -17.26 -12.67
CA ARG A 137 5.82 -18.73 -12.77
C ARG A 137 4.61 -19.31 -13.48
N ASN A 138 3.43 -18.69 -13.32
CA ASN A 138 2.17 -19.18 -13.88
C ASN A 138 1.77 -18.45 -15.18
N GLY A 139 2.59 -17.51 -15.67
CA GLY A 139 2.29 -16.74 -16.88
C GLY A 139 1.04 -15.86 -16.75
N LEU A 140 0.76 -15.39 -15.54
CA LEU A 140 -0.39 -14.53 -15.26
C LEU A 140 -0.03 -13.05 -15.38
N THR A 141 -1.04 -12.22 -15.35
CA THR A 141 -1.00 -10.78 -15.07
C THR A 141 -1.39 -10.52 -13.61
N ILE A 142 -1.18 -9.29 -13.13
CA ILE A 142 -1.65 -8.91 -11.79
C ILE A 142 -3.18 -8.92 -11.68
N ARG A 143 -3.90 -8.62 -12.76
CA ARG A 143 -5.37 -8.63 -12.75
C ARG A 143 -5.92 -10.03 -12.59
N GLU A 144 -5.38 -10.98 -13.36
CA GLU A 144 -5.75 -12.40 -13.23
C GLU A 144 -5.41 -12.92 -11.83
N PHE A 145 -4.26 -12.53 -11.26
CA PHE A 145 -3.93 -12.85 -9.87
C PHE A 145 -4.97 -12.30 -8.88
N LEU A 146 -5.33 -11.02 -8.99
CA LEU A 146 -6.29 -10.37 -8.10
C LEU A 146 -7.71 -10.96 -8.24
N GLU A 147 -8.09 -11.40 -9.44
CA GLU A 147 -9.37 -12.09 -9.70
C GLU A 147 -9.41 -13.51 -9.11
N LEU A 148 -8.26 -14.18 -8.99
CA LEU A 148 -8.16 -15.49 -8.34
C LEU A 148 -8.21 -15.37 -6.81
N GLU A 149 -7.56 -14.36 -6.23
CA GLU A 149 -7.56 -14.11 -4.78
C GLU A 149 -8.88 -13.48 -4.28
N GLY A 150 -9.66 -12.86 -5.17
CA GLY A 150 -10.97 -12.28 -4.86
C GLY A 150 -12.13 -13.28 -4.84
N LYS A 151 -11.88 -14.56 -5.15
CA LYS A 151 -12.84 -15.67 -5.10
C LYS A 151 -12.67 -16.50 -3.84
#